data_AF-A0A1S2ISG0-F1
#
_entry.id   AF-A0A1S2ISG0-F1
#
_cell.length_a   1.000
_cell.length_b   1.000
_cell.length_c   1.000
_cell.angle_alpha   90.00
_cell.angle_beta   90.00
_cell.angle_gamma   90.00
#
_symmetry.space_group_name_H-M   'P 1'
#
loop_
_entity.id
_entity.type
_entity.pdbx_description
1 polymer ?
#
loop_
_entity_poly.entity_id
_entity_poly.type
_entity_poly.pdbx_seq_one_letter_code
_entity_poly.pdbx_strand_id
1 'polypeptide(L)'
;MTASPSFAADTSAAGAAGASTVRGLLQHADGAPFRAGAPVAVFAIPQDDAPGPSQEGASRTSEQVAAGAVDAGGRFAVTIADTERLRGVASPAGLVDLEVRAVDGTAFAPFALTRRLVQVDGRTTLVDPDQDSSATDTRRGRTPAEGLGTDVTTGTVRSTGTVPDAAAAGLPVGGTRSSGGAPRTQVCGETLLKNIGSRRVVVGSTYAMVSGSSGRFVYRAGAATSLGVAYSVNGSKRTWAQAGTTSRASSVEIDFGKRTGGRSYETQFRFGKYAQWCRPVGSTQNQVYNHVVKANRFDGGAWVVSAPTPSATYCRPYASGTDTTRSTTAANVWSHGVRFVGPLGIDLTAKTGYTDKAALNYRINGKTRQICGTSDYWVGTPKRAVVR
;
A
#
# COMPACT_ATOMS: atom_id res chain seq x y z
N MET A 1 -7.18 -16.71 17.11
CA MET A 1 -7.37 -15.25 17.02
C MET A 1 -6.19 -14.60 17.73
N THR A 2 -5.17 -14.17 17.00
CA THR A 2 -4.03 -13.43 17.57
C THR A 2 -4.44 -11.97 17.77
N ALA A 3 -4.39 -11.48 19.00
CA ALA A 3 -4.67 -10.08 19.30
C ALA A 3 -3.72 -9.17 18.50
N SER A 4 -4.26 -8.12 17.87
CA SER A 4 -3.44 -7.09 17.24
C SER A 4 -2.53 -6.46 18.30
N PRO A 5 -1.21 -6.37 18.08
CA PRO A 5 -0.31 -5.77 19.05
C PRO A 5 -0.68 -4.30 19.26
N SER A 6 -0.98 -3.92 20.50
CA SER A 6 -1.16 -2.52 20.88
C SER A 6 0.21 -1.82 20.93
N PHE A 7 0.31 -0.67 20.29
CA PHE A 7 1.43 0.25 20.46
C PHE A 7 1.03 1.23 21.57
N ALA A 8 1.79 1.26 22.67
CA ALA A 8 1.62 2.32 23.65
C ALA A 8 1.92 3.67 22.95
N ALA A 9 1.00 4.62 23.07
CA ALA A 9 1.18 5.96 22.52
C ALA A 9 2.26 6.67 23.34
N ASP A 10 3.51 6.60 22.86
CA ASP A 10 4.60 7.39 23.41
C ASP A 10 4.27 8.88 23.19
N THR A 11 3.95 9.57 24.28
CA THR A 11 3.30 10.91 24.28
C THR A 11 4.32 12.05 24.26
N SER A 12 5.59 11.76 23.96
CA SER A 12 6.71 12.65 24.20
C SER A 12 7.45 13.02 22.90
N ALA A 13 6.82 13.83 22.06
CA ALA A 13 7.51 14.80 21.21
C ALA A 13 6.50 15.87 20.77
N ALA A 14 6.69 17.12 21.19
CA ALA A 14 6.02 18.26 20.56
C ALA A 14 6.45 18.26 19.09
N GLY A 15 5.57 17.72 18.22
CA GLY A 15 5.90 17.46 16.83
C GLY A 15 6.22 18.76 16.11
N ALA A 16 7.42 18.82 15.52
CA ALA A 16 7.68 19.78 14.47
C ALA A 16 6.55 19.68 13.43
N ALA A 17 5.96 20.82 13.08
CA ALA A 17 4.87 20.87 12.12
C ALA A 17 5.27 20.14 10.82
N GLY A 18 4.48 19.16 10.39
CA GLY A 18 4.74 18.40 9.15
C GLY A 18 5.51 17.09 9.32
N ALA A 19 5.73 16.62 10.56
CA ALA A 19 6.32 15.31 10.79
C ALA A 19 5.31 14.15 10.59
N SER A 20 5.78 13.00 10.11
CA SER A 20 5.01 11.74 10.04
C SER A 20 5.84 10.57 10.55
N THR A 21 5.26 9.70 11.37
CA THR A 21 5.98 8.60 12.01
C THR A 21 5.58 7.27 11.38
N VAL A 22 6.56 6.51 10.90
CA VAL A 22 6.38 5.13 10.43
C VAL A 22 6.64 4.17 11.58
N ARG A 23 5.68 3.30 11.89
CA ARG A 23 5.78 2.31 12.98
C ARG A 23 5.50 0.90 12.49
N GLY A 24 6.05 -0.10 13.19
CA GLY A 24 5.82 -1.50 12.88
C GLY A 24 6.43 -2.46 13.88
N LEU A 25 6.20 -3.76 13.63
CA LEU A 25 6.81 -4.88 14.34
C LEU A 25 7.67 -5.68 13.37
N LEU A 26 8.94 -5.90 13.69
CA LEU A 26 9.91 -6.65 12.91
C LEU A 26 10.13 -8.03 13.52
N GLN A 27 9.96 -9.07 12.71
CA GLN A 27 10.14 -10.46 13.12
C GLN A 27 10.96 -11.24 12.10
N HIS A 28 11.74 -12.19 12.60
CA HIS A 28 12.36 -13.25 11.81
C HIS A 28 11.29 -14.18 11.22
N ALA A 29 11.69 -15.06 10.30
CA ALA A 29 10.77 -15.98 9.62
C ALA A 29 10.12 -16.99 10.60
N ASP A 30 10.78 -17.30 11.70
CA ASP A 30 10.30 -18.14 12.80
C ASP A 30 9.37 -17.40 13.79
N GLY A 31 9.18 -16.09 13.62
CA GLY A 31 8.37 -15.24 14.48
C GLY A 31 9.13 -14.58 15.64
N ALA A 32 10.43 -14.88 15.84
CA ALA A 32 11.24 -14.20 16.84
C ALA A 32 11.38 -12.71 16.50
N PRO A 33 11.39 -11.79 17.49
CA PRO A 33 11.60 -10.37 17.22
C PRO A 33 13.01 -10.10 16.70
N PHE A 34 13.16 -9.06 15.89
CA PHE A 34 14.50 -8.52 15.56
C PHE A 34 15.19 -8.04 16.84
N ARG A 35 16.53 -8.13 16.89
CA ARG A 35 17.35 -7.71 18.02
C ARG A 35 17.15 -6.23 18.33
N ALA A 36 17.09 -5.92 19.62
CA ALA A 36 17.12 -4.55 20.11
C ALA A 36 18.37 -3.81 19.59
N GLY A 37 18.17 -2.59 19.09
CA GLY A 37 19.23 -1.77 18.51
C GLY A 37 19.51 -2.06 17.03
N ALA A 38 18.87 -3.06 16.41
CA ALA A 38 18.98 -3.29 14.97
C ALA A 38 18.57 -2.01 14.20
N PRO A 39 19.34 -1.54 13.21
CA PRO A 39 19.03 -0.31 12.49
C PRO A 39 17.78 -0.48 11.63
N VAL A 40 16.99 0.60 11.53
CA VAL A 40 15.83 0.73 10.64
C VAL A 40 15.93 2.04 9.89
N ALA A 41 15.67 2.03 8.59
CA ALA A 41 15.58 3.25 7.78
C ALA A 41 14.37 3.22 6.85
N VAL A 42 13.84 4.40 6.53
CA VAL A 42 12.79 4.61 5.54
C VAL A 42 13.38 5.31 4.34
N PHE A 43 13.15 4.75 3.17
CA PHE A 43 13.57 5.31 1.90
C PHE A 43 12.36 5.73 1.08
N ALA A 44 12.37 6.92 0.50
CA ALA A 44 11.44 7.33 -0.53
C ALA A 44 12.00 6.98 -1.91
N ILE A 45 11.17 6.37 -2.74
CA ILE A 45 11.52 5.88 -4.07
C ILE A 45 10.69 6.65 -5.10
N PRO A 46 11.31 7.37 -6.05
CA PRO A 46 10.57 8.02 -7.13
C PRO A 46 9.73 7.01 -7.91
N GLN A 47 8.46 7.30 -8.15
CA GLN A 47 7.58 6.43 -8.96
C GLN A 47 7.94 6.49 -10.46
N ASP A 48 7.59 5.44 -11.22
CA ASP A 48 7.80 5.34 -12.67
C ASP A 48 6.68 6.08 -13.43
N ASP A 49 6.58 7.41 -13.26
CA ASP A 49 5.44 8.18 -13.77
C ASP A 49 5.78 9.21 -14.87
N ALA A 50 7.07 9.34 -15.23
CA ALA A 50 7.50 10.11 -16.39
C ALA A 50 6.95 9.48 -17.69
N PRO A 51 6.74 10.22 -18.80
CA PRO A 51 5.73 9.91 -19.82
C PRO A 51 5.91 8.61 -20.64
N GLY A 52 6.90 7.77 -20.32
CA GLY A 52 7.10 6.45 -20.90
C GLY A 52 7.45 5.41 -19.84
N PRO A 53 7.28 4.11 -20.14
CA PRO A 53 7.76 3.07 -19.24
C PRO A 53 9.28 3.24 -19.07
N SER A 54 9.75 3.17 -17.83
CA SER A 54 11.19 3.05 -17.56
C SER A 54 11.77 1.93 -18.43
N GLN A 55 12.88 2.24 -19.07
CA GLN A 55 13.60 1.26 -19.89
C GLN A 55 14.26 0.23 -18.98
N GLU A 56 14.36 -1.01 -19.46
CA GLU A 56 15.18 -2.01 -18.77
C GLU A 56 16.64 -1.51 -18.71
N GLY A 57 17.27 -1.65 -17.54
CA GLY A 57 18.56 -1.05 -17.22
C GLY A 57 18.48 0.34 -16.56
N ALA A 58 17.33 1.03 -16.63
CA ALA A 58 17.18 2.33 -15.98
C ALA A 58 17.33 2.19 -14.46
N SER A 59 18.13 3.08 -13.87
CA SER A 59 18.41 3.10 -12.44
C SER A 59 17.90 4.39 -11.82
N ARG A 60 17.40 4.32 -10.59
CA ARG A 60 17.00 5.48 -9.80
C ARG A 60 17.56 5.37 -8.39
N THR A 61 17.91 6.52 -7.83
CA THR A 61 18.34 6.65 -6.44
C THR A 61 17.12 6.73 -5.54
N SER A 62 17.19 6.05 -4.40
CA SER A 62 16.24 6.19 -3.30
C SER A 62 16.77 7.21 -2.29
N GLU A 63 15.89 8.03 -1.74
CA GLU A 63 16.25 9.00 -0.73
C GLU A 63 15.93 8.46 0.67
N GLN A 64 16.91 8.36 1.55
CA GLN A 64 16.63 8.08 2.96
C GLN A 64 15.91 9.28 3.61
N VAL A 65 14.74 9.08 4.20
CA VAL A 65 13.89 10.15 4.76
C VAL A 65 13.68 10.03 6.26
N ALA A 66 13.95 8.86 6.84
CA ALA A 66 13.99 8.65 8.28
C ALA A 66 14.92 7.49 8.64
N ALA A 67 15.39 7.46 9.89
CA ALA A 67 16.09 6.32 10.48
C ALA A 67 15.86 6.23 11.98
N GLY A 68 16.10 5.05 12.53
CA GLY A 68 16.04 4.75 13.94
C GLY A 68 16.50 3.32 14.21
N ALA A 69 16.00 2.73 15.29
CA ALA A 69 16.38 1.39 15.72
C ALA A 69 15.19 0.61 16.25
N VAL A 70 15.34 -0.72 16.27
CA VAL A 70 14.37 -1.66 16.84
C VAL A 70 14.47 -1.67 18.37
N ASP A 71 13.34 -1.75 19.07
CA ASP A 71 13.26 -1.88 20.52
C ASP A 71 13.40 -3.35 20.99
N ALA A 72 13.35 -3.58 22.30
CA ALA A 72 13.46 -4.93 22.87
C ALA A 72 12.31 -5.89 22.50
N GLY A 73 11.18 -5.37 22.04
CA GLY A 73 10.03 -6.14 21.58
C GLY A 73 9.99 -6.35 20.07
N GLY A 74 11.04 -5.98 19.33
CA GLY A 74 11.07 -6.04 17.87
C GLY A 74 10.31 -4.90 17.19
N ARG A 75 9.85 -3.88 17.92
CA ARG A 75 9.07 -2.76 17.34
C ARG A 75 10.01 -1.64 16.91
N PHE A 76 9.56 -0.82 15.98
CA PHE A 76 10.24 0.41 15.61
C PHE A 76 9.24 1.56 15.44
N ALA A 77 9.73 2.78 15.62
CA ALA A 77 9.06 4.02 15.29
C ALA A 77 10.10 5.00 14.75
N VAL A 78 9.94 5.44 13.51
CA VAL A 78 10.88 6.34 12.82
C VAL A 78 10.13 7.52 12.22
N THR A 79 10.57 8.73 12.54
CA THR A 79 9.88 9.96 12.15
C THR A 79 10.53 10.60 10.93
N ILE A 80 9.73 10.82 9.89
CA ILE A 80 10.04 11.68 8.75
C ILE A 80 9.81 13.11 9.22
N ALA A 81 10.90 13.83 9.50
CA ALA A 81 10.83 15.17 10.09
C ALA A 81 10.27 16.23 9.13
N ASP A 82 10.52 16.07 7.82
CA ASP A 82 10.08 16.98 6.77
C ASP A 82 9.37 16.18 5.66
N THR A 83 8.04 16.15 5.72
CA THR A 83 7.22 15.51 4.68
C THR A 83 7.08 16.35 3.42
N GLU A 84 7.36 17.66 3.47
CA GLU A 84 7.29 18.53 2.31
C GLU A 84 8.37 18.17 1.28
N ARG A 85 9.54 17.76 1.77
CA ARG A 85 10.63 17.21 0.94
C ARG A 85 10.18 16.04 0.06
N LEU A 86 9.17 15.27 0.47
CA LEU A 86 8.66 14.13 -0.30
C LEU A 86 7.96 14.54 -1.61
N ARG A 87 7.59 15.82 -1.78
CA ARG A 87 6.97 16.28 -3.03
C ARG A 87 7.84 16.08 -4.25
N GLY A 88 9.16 16.20 -4.11
CA GLY A 88 10.10 16.03 -5.22
C GLY A 88 10.16 14.59 -5.76
N VAL A 89 9.66 13.62 -5.01
CA VAL A 89 9.62 12.19 -5.39
C VAL A 89 8.20 11.65 -5.51
N ALA A 90 7.19 12.50 -5.31
CA ALA A 90 5.78 12.13 -5.41
C ALA A 90 5.33 12.09 -6.88
N SER A 91 4.38 11.21 -7.16
CA SER A 91 3.68 11.18 -8.44
C SER A 91 2.82 12.42 -8.67
N PRO A 92 2.34 12.67 -9.90
CA PRO A 92 1.33 13.70 -10.15
C PRO A 92 0.04 13.52 -9.32
N ALA A 93 -0.26 12.28 -8.90
CA ALA A 93 -1.39 11.98 -8.02
C ALA A 93 -1.06 12.19 -6.53
N GLY A 94 0.13 12.69 -6.20
CA GLY A 94 0.63 12.90 -4.84
C GLY A 94 1.01 11.60 -4.12
N LEU A 95 1.24 10.49 -4.84
CA LEU A 95 1.63 9.21 -4.23
C LEU A 95 3.15 9.12 -4.08
N VAL A 96 3.61 8.68 -2.92
CA VAL A 96 5.03 8.46 -2.61
C VAL A 96 5.22 7.00 -2.24
N ASP A 97 6.09 6.30 -2.98
CA ASP A 97 6.53 4.96 -2.61
C ASP A 97 7.59 5.08 -1.52
N LEU A 98 7.34 4.44 -0.39
CA LEU A 98 8.26 4.33 0.75
C LEU A 98 8.67 2.87 0.93
N GLU A 99 9.88 2.66 1.42
CA GLU A 99 10.38 1.35 1.79
C GLU A 99 11.05 1.40 3.15
N VAL A 100 10.56 0.59 4.08
CA VAL A 100 11.24 0.33 5.34
C VAL A 100 12.28 -0.77 5.12
N ARG A 101 13.49 -0.54 5.60
CA ARG A 101 14.58 -1.52 5.59
C ARG A 101 15.08 -1.69 7.01
N ALA A 102 15.17 -2.93 7.46
CA ALA A 102 15.80 -3.30 8.73
C ALA A 102 16.76 -4.47 8.53
N VAL A 103 17.87 -4.44 9.27
CA VAL A 103 18.91 -5.48 9.24
C VAL A 103 19.30 -5.85 10.66
N ASP A 104 19.38 -7.14 10.95
CA ASP A 104 19.76 -7.67 12.27
C ASP A 104 20.99 -8.60 12.17
N GLY A 105 21.97 -8.22 11.36
CA GLY A 105 23.18 -8.98 11.08
C GLY A 105 22.97 -10.21 10.20
N THR A 106 22.04 -11.09 10.56
CA THR A 106 21.73 -12.33 9.82
C THR A 106 20.48 -12.21 8.96
N ALA A 107 19.59 -11.26 9.26
CA ALA A 107 18.29 -11.13 8.62
C ALA A 107 18.08 -9.74 8.02
N PHE A 108 17.35 -9.70 6.90
CA PHE A 108 16.87 -8.47 6.28
C PHE A 108 15.35 -8.50 6.16
N ALA A 109 14.72 -7.37 6.48
CA ALA A 109 13.28 -7.20 6.47
C ALA A 109 12.91 -5.94 5.67
N PRO A 110 12.69 -6.06 4.35
CA PRO A 110 12.15 -4.99 3.54
C PRO A 110 10.61 -4.93 3.70
N PHE A 111 10.06 -3.72 3.63
CA PHE A 111 8.61 -3.53 3.56
C PHE A 111 8.26 -2.32 2.70
N ALA A 112 7.58 -2.56 1.58
CA ALA A 112 7.06 -1.49 0.73
C ALA A 112 5.73 -0.96 1.28
N LEU A 113 5.55 0.35 1.21
CA LEU A 113 4.26 0.99 1.40
C LEU A 113 4.15 2.21 0.49
N THR A 114 2.95 2.58 0.09
CA THR A 114 2.70 3.87 -0.58
C THR A 114 1.85 4.74 0.32
N ARG A 115 2.10 6.04 0.29
CA ARG A 115 1.32 7.06 0.98
C ARG A 115 0.94 8.17 0.02
N ARG A 116 -0.15 8.87 0.32
CA ARG A 116 -0.56 10.06 -0.40
C ARG A 116 -0.18 11.28 0.42
N LEU A 117 0.48 12.25 -0.22
CA LEU A 117 0.67 13.58 0.32
C LEU A 117 -0.65 14.34 0.23
N VAL A 118 -1.13 14.81 1.37
CA VAL A 118 -2.30 15.70 1.46
C VAL A 118 -1.96 16.93 2.28
N GLN A 119 -2.67 18.02 2.01
CA GLN A 119 -2.56 19.27 2.75
C GLN A 119 -3.67 19.34 3.80
N VAL A 120 -3.29 19.49 5.07
CA VAL A 120 -4.20 19.63 6.20
C VAL A 120 -3.74 20.86 6.99
N ASP A 121 -4.58 21.88 7.09
CA ASP A 121 -4.28 23.13 7.79
C ASP A 121 -2.94 23.78 7.38
N GLY A 122 -2.65 23.77 6.07
CA GLY A 122 -1.42 24.31 5.50
C GLY A 122 -0.17 23.45 5.71
N ARG A 123 -0.32 22.21 6.20
CA ARG A 123 0.77 21.27 6.44
C ARG A 123 0.65 20.06 5.52
N THR A 124 1.78 19.60 4.99
CA THR A 124 1.84 18.30 4.29
C THR A 124 1.80 17.18 5.31
N THR A 125 0.98 16.16 5.04
CA THR A 125 0.91 14.93 5.83
C THR A 125 0.76 13.72 4.91
N LEU A 126 1.10 12.54 5.44
CA LEU A 126 0.99 11.26 4.75
C LEU A 126 -0.28 10.54 5.19
N VAL A 127 -1.17 10.25 4.23
CA VAL A 127 -2.36 9.42 4.45
C VAL A 127 -2.31 8.15 3.61
N ASP A 128 -3.22 7.21 3.88
CA ASP A 128 -3.36 6.04 3.02
C ASP A 128 -3.72 6.47 1.57
N PRO A 129 -3.21 5.77 0.53
CA PRO A 129 -3.46 6.12 -0.87
C PRO A 129 -4.94 6.15 -1.29
N ASP A 130 -5.76 5.40 -0.55
CA ASP A 130 -7.21 5.29 -0.71
C ASP A 130 -8.01 6.35 0.07
N GLN A 131 -7.36 7.29 0.75
CA GLN A 131 -8.04 8.44 1.35
C GLN A 131 -8.04 9.61 0.38
N ASP A 132 -9.20 10.26 0.22
CA ASP A 132 -9.31 11.50 -0.55
C ASP A 132 -8.95 12.71 0.27
N SER A 133 -8.23 13.63 -0.37
CA SER A 133 -7.89 14.96 0.15
C SER A 133 -9.14 15.83 0.42
N SER A 134 -10.26 15.56 -0.26
CA SER A 134 -11.48 16.37 -0.21
C SER A 134 -12.31 16.16 1.07
N ALA A 135 -12.04 15.11 1.85
CA ALA A 135 -12.79 14.80 3.06
C ALA A 135 -12.51 15.78 4.23
N THR A 136 -11.51 16.64 4.09
CA THR A 136 -11.05 17.56 5.15
C THR A 136 -11.88 18.85 5.23
N ASP A 137 -12.59 19.25 4.16
CA ASP A 137 -13.12 20.63 4.07
C ASP A 137 -14.57 20.81 4.59
N THR A 138 -15.37 19.75 4.74
CA THR A 138 -16.82 19.90 5.08
C THR A 138 -17.25 19.41 6.46
N ARG A 139 -16.37 18.82 7.27
CA ARG A 139 -16.70 18.45 8.67
C ARG A 139 -16.43 19.57 9.66
N ARG A 140 -16.94 20.78 9.39
CA ARG A 140 -16.81 21.97 10.26
C ARG A 140 -17.64 21.93 11.56
N GLY A 141 -18.16 20.76 11.97
CA GLY A 141 -19.05 20.67 13.14
C GLY A 141 -19.10 19.30 13.85
N ARG A 142 -18.19 18.39 13.52
CA ARG A 142 -17.98 17.16 14.32
C ARG A 142 -16.66 17.31 15.05
N THR A 143 -16.68 17.01 16.35
CA THR A 143 -15.52 16.85 17.23
C THR A 143 -14.33 16.30 16.45
N PRO A 144 -13.10 16.84 16.62
CA PRO A 144 -11.94 16.43 15.84
C PRO A 144 -11.88 14.91 15.81
N ALA A 145 -11.96 14.34 14.61
CA ALA A 145 -11.79 12.91 14.45
C ALA A 145 -10.42 12.57 15.04
N GLU A 146 -10.42 11.84 16.16
CA GLU A 146 -9.34 10.95 16.54
C GLU A 146 -8.82 10.28 15.26
N GLY A 147 -7.61 10.66 14.83
CA GLY A 147 -6.87 9.89 13.83
C GLY A 147 -6.89 10.39 12.38
N LEU A 148 -6.74 11.69 12.10
CA LEU A 148 -5.85 12.08 10.99
C LEU A 148 -4.41 11.77 11.43
N GLY A 149 -4.12 10.48 11.55
CA GLY A 149 -2.88 9.99 12.15
C GLY A 149 -1.71 10.36 11.26
N THR A 150 -0.78 11.13 11.80
CA THR A 150 0.60 11.23 11.33
C THR A 150 1.34 9.88 11.47
N ASP A 151 0.70 8.89 12.10
CA ASP A 151 1.21 7.54 12.31
C ASP A 151 0.87 6.63 11.12
N VAL A 152 1.92 6.26 10.39
CA VAL A 152 1.91 5.28 9.33
C VAL A 152 2.25 3.91 9.91
N THR A 153 1.25 3.03 9.99
CA THR A 153 1.45 1.65 10.51
C THR A 153 1.76 0.67 9.38
N THR A 154 2.85 -0.09 9.51
CA THR A 154 3.30 -1.12 8.53
C THR A 154 2.84 -2.54 8.86
N GLY A 155 2.24 -2.76 10.04
CA GLY A 155 1.88 -4.10 10.51
C GLY A 155 3.12 -4.91 10.92
N THR A 156 3.01 -6.25 10.84
CA THR A 156 4.15 -7.15 11.07
C THR A 156 4.96 -7.31 9.80
N VAL A 157 6.22 -6.88 9.84
CA VAL A 157 7.21 -7.06 8.80
C VAL A 157 8.04 -8.30 9.14
N ARG A 158 8.07 -9.27 8.23
CA ARG A 158 8.86 -10.50 8.40
C ARG A 158 10.12 -10.46 7.55
N SER A 159 11.21 -11.02 8.06
CA SER A 159 12.40 -11.22 7.26
C SER A 159 12.14 -12.13 6.06
N THR A 160 12.74 -11.79 4.92
CA THR A 160 12.64 -12.56 3.67
C THR A 160 13.80 -13.54 3.47
N GLY A 161 14.65 -13.73 4.48
CA GLY A 161 15.78 -14.66 4.45
C GLY A 161 17.08 -14.04 4.94
N THR A 162 18.14 -14.85 4.89
CA THR A 162 19.50 -14.43 5.26
C THR A 162 20.16 -13.66 4.12
N VAL A 163 20.73 -12.50 4.42
CA VAL A 163 21.48 -11.72 3.42
C VAL A 163 22.97 -12.04 3.58
N PRO A 164 23.69 -12.44 2.51
CA PRO A 164 25.11 -12.78 2.60
C PRO A 164 26.01 -11.62 3.05
N ASP A 165 25.52 -10.38 2.98
CA ASP A 165 26.26 -9.19 3.41
C ASP A 165 25.30 -8.09 3.91
N ALA A 166 25.03 -8.11 5.22
CA ALA A 166 24.20 -7.11 5.90
C ALA A 166 24.68 -5.65 5.69
N ALA A 167 25.99 -5.44 5.43
CA ALA A 167 26.56 -4.12 5.19
C ALA A 167 26.15 -3.54 3.82
N ALA A 168 25.77 -4.39 2.87
CA ALA A 168 25.32 -3.96 1.54
C ALA A 168 23.89 -3.36 1.54
N ALA A 169 23.13 -3.53 2.63
CA ALA A 169 21.74 -3.06 2.73
C ALA A 169 21.59 -1.56 3.05
N GLY A 170 22.69 -0.80 3.14
CA GLY A 170 22.60 0.66 3.21
C GLY A 170 22.43 1.24 4.62
N LEU A 171 22.38 0.41 5.66
CA LEU A 171 21.96 0.85 7.00
C LEU A 171 23.17 1.30 7.83
N PRO A 172 23.12 2.49 8.46
CA PRO A 172 24.19 2.95 9.34
C PRO A 172 24.32 2.01 10.53
N VAL A 173 25.46 1.32 10.62
CA VAL A 173 25.83 0.46 11.75
C VAL A 173 26.52 1.35 12.78
N GLY A 174 25.77 1.97 13.68
CA GLY A 174 26.36 2.85 14.70
C GLY A 174 25.29 3.55 15.53
N GLY A 175 25.20 3.19 16.81
CA GLY A 175 24.16 3.65 17.73
C GLY A 175 24.27 5.10 18.19
N THR A 176 23.26 5.47 18.97
CA THR A 176 22.90 6.77 19.56
C THR A 176 22.16 7.76 18.65
N ARG A 177 21.00 8.20 19.16
CA ARG A 177 20.08 9.19 18.57
C ARG A 177 20.81 10.54 18.41
N SER A 178 21.54 10.72 17.32
CA SER A 178 22.02 12.05 16.96
C SER A 178 21.03 12.69 15.99
N SER A 179 20.40 13.76 16.44
CA SER A 179 19.61 14.68 15.63
C SER A 179 20.47 15.53 14.66
N GLY A 180 21.79 15.36 14.69
CA GLY A 180 22.71 15.86 13.66
C GLY A 180 22.94 14.77 12.62
N GLY A 181 22.45 14.97 11.40
CA GLY A 181 22.51 14.00 10.30
C GLY A 181 23.93 13.47 10.09
N ALA A 182 24.20 12.25 10.55
CA ALA A 182 25.45 11.56 10.25
C ALA A 182 25.64 11.55 8.71
N PRO A 183 26.86 11.82 8.22
CA PRO A 183 27.12 11.83 6.79
C PRO A 183 26.71 10.49 6.18
N ARG A 184 25.89 10.54 5.14
CA ARG A 184 25.48 9.34 4.42
C ARG A 184 26.73 8.72 3.81
N THR A 185 27.08 7.52 4.24
CA THR A 185 28.22 6.78 3.71
C THR A 185 27.86 5.99 2.45
N GLN A 186 26.56 5.85 2.16
CA GLN A 186 26.06 5.05 1.04
C GLN A 186 24.94 5.76 0.27
N VAL A 187 24.87 5.48 -1.03
CA VAL A 187 23.78 5.83 -1.93
C VAL A 187 23.06 4.53 -2.30
N CYS A 188 21.75 4.48 -2.07
CA CYS A 188 20.94 3.33 -2.42
C CYS A 188 19.98 3.66 -3.55
N GLY A 189 19.55 2.64 -4.28
CA GLY A 189 18.65 2.79 -5.41
C GLY A 189 18.09 1.47 -5.89
N GLU A 190 17.44 1.52 -7.04
CA GLU A 190 16.98 0.34 -7.74
C GLU A 190 17.15 0.47 -9.25
N THR A 191 17.39 -0.65 -9.90
CA THR A 191 17.53 -0.77 -11.35
C THR A 191 16.42 -1.67 -11.87
N LEU A 192 15.65 -1.20 -12.86
CA LEU A 192 14.65 -2.01 -13.54
C LEU A 192 15.36 -3.08 -14.38
N LEU A 193 15.33 -4.33 -13.92
CA LEU A 193 15.95 -5.43 -14.65
C LEU A 193 15.09 -5.90 -15.82
N LYS A 194 13.77 -5.95 -15.58
CA LYS A 194 12.84 -6.53 -16.55
C LYS A 194 11.43 -6.00 -16.38
N ASN A 195 10.79 -5.62 -17.48
CA ASN A 195 9.35 -5.47 -17.55
C ASN A 195 8.71 -6.86 -17.66
N ILE A 196 7.95 -7.26 -16.63
CA ILE A 196 7.30 -8.57 -16.62
C ILE A 196 5.87 -8.53 -17.18
N GLY A 197 5.50 -7.38 -17.77
CA GLY A 197 4.25 -7.15 -18.49
C GLY A 197 3.07 -6.77 -17.59
N SER A 198 1.91 -6.61 -18.23
CA SER A 198 0.67 -6.23 -17.58
C SER A 198 -0.01 -7.44 -16.94
N ARG A 199 -0.67 -7.24 -15.81
CA ARG A 199 -1.49 -8.25 -15.14
C ARG A 199 -2.87 -7.70 -14.88
N ARG A 200 -3.88 -8.57 -15.00
CA ARG A 200 -5.23 -8.26 -14.56
C ARG A 200 -5.25 -8.20 -13.04
N VAL A 201 -5.82 -7.13 -12.53
CA VAL A 201 -5.90 -6.81 -11.11
C VAL A 201 -7.35 -6.56 -10.77
N VAL A 202 -7.83 -7.20 -9.71
CA VAL A 202 -9.14 -6.90 -9.15
C VAL A 202 -9.13 -5.53 -8.48
N VAL A 203 -10.00 -4.64 -8.94
CA VAL A 203 -10.17 -3.27 -8.41
C VAL A 203 -11.53 -3.03 -7.74
N GLY A 204 -12.47 -3.96 -7.92
CA GLY A 204 -13.80 -3.86 -7.31
C GLY A 204 -14.58 -5.16 -7.43
N SER A 205 -15.70 -5.24 -6.70
CA SER A 205 -16.67 -6.32 -6.86
C SER A 205 -18.07 -5.87 -6.47
N THR A 206 -19.10 -6.39 -7.16
CA THR A 206 -20.51 -6.26 -6.80
C THR A 206 -21.14 -7.64 -6.61
N TYR A 207 -22.18 -7.72 -5.78
CA TYR A 207 -22.93 -8.95 -5.53
C TYR A 207 -24.43 -8.64 -5.50
N ALA A 208 -25.02 -8.43 -6.68
CA ALA A 208 -26.45 -8.17 -6.85
C ALA A 208 -27.19 -9.48 -7.18
N MET A 209 -27.40 -10.33 -6.17
CA MET A 209 -27.74 -11.74 -6.37
C MET A 209 -29.20 -12.02 -6.75
N VAL A 210 -30.08 -11.03 -6.59
CA VAL A 210 -31.53 -11.20 -6.74
C VAL A 210 -32.10 -10.41 -7.90
N SER A 211 -33.16 -10.94 -8.49
CA SER A 211 -33.86 -10.30 -9.60
C SER A 211 -34.37 -8.91 -9.21
N GLY A 212 -34.29 -7.98 -10.17
CA GLY A 212 -34.64 -6.58 -9.98
C GLY A 212 -33.54 -5.72 -9.36
N SER A 213 -32.42 -6.30 -8.90
CA SER A 213 -31.30 -5.53 -8.34
C SER A 213 -30.10 -5.50 -9.29
N SER A 214 -29.34 -4.41 -9.28
CA SER A 214 -28.10 -4.30 -10.04
C SER A 214 -27.00 -3.60 -9.25
N GLY A 215 -25.75 -3.98 -9.49
CA GLY A 215 -24.56 -3.31 -8.99
C GLY A 215 -23.77 -2.67 -10.12
N ARG A 216 -23.16 -1.51 -9.86
CA ARG A 216 -22.24 -0.81 -10.77
C ARG A 216 -21.00 -0.42 -10.00
N PHE A 217 -19.84 -0.54 -10.64
CA PHE A 217 -18.58 -0.06 -10.10
C PHE A 217 -17.94 0.90 -11.10
N VAL A 218 -17.49 2.05 -10.60
CA VAL A 218 -16.80 3.07 -11.38
C VAL A 218 -15.43 3.32 -10.77
N TYR A 219 -14.39 3.22 -11.59
CA TYR A 219 -13.00 3.45 -11.22
C TYR A 219 -12.48 4.66 -12.01
N ARG A 220 -12.54 5.85 -11.40
CA ARG A 220 -12.24 7.14 -12.02
C ARG A 220 -10.74 7.44 -12.06
N ALA A 221 -10.39 8.45 -12.86
CA ALA A 221 -9.05 9.01 -12.84
C ALA A 221 -8.67 9.47 -11.41
N GLY A 222 -7.42 9.18 -11.02
CA GLY A 222 -6.89 9.43 -9.68
C GLY A 222 -7.24 8.38 -8.63
N ALA A 223 -8.14 7.42 -8.92
CA ALA A 223 -8.38 6.27 -8.04
C ALA A 223 -7.10 5.46 -7.91
N ALA A 224 -6.69 5.14 -6.69
CA ALA A 224 -5.47 4.39 -6.42
C ALA A 224 -5.79 2.96 -5.97
N THR A 225 -5.02 2.01 -6.47
CA THR A 225 -5.05 0.61 -6.01
C THR A 225 -3.69 0.24 -5.44
N SER A 226 -3.67 -0.24 -4.20
CA SER A 226 -2.49 -0.81 -3.55
C SER A 226 -2.32 -2.27 -3.95
N LEU A 227 -1.13 -2.61 -4.41
CA LEU A 227 -0.78 -3.90 -5.01
C LEU A 227 0.36 -4.51 -4.20
N GLY A 228 0.27 -5.79 -3.89
CA GLY A 228 1.31 -6.51 -3.17
C GLY A 228 2.66 -6.38 -3.87
N VAL A 229 3.72 -6.32 -3.07
CA VAL A 229 5.09 -6.29 -3.54
C VAL A 229 5.77 -7.60 -3.19
N ALA A 230 6.44 -8.23 -4.15
CA ALA A 230 7.22 -9.44 -3.92
C ALA A 230 8.69 -9.09 -3.72
N TYR A 231 9.33 -9.70 -2.73
CA TYR A 231 10.75 -9.58 -2.46
C TYR A 231 11.43 -10.93 -2.54
N SER A 232 12.67 -10.94 -3.02
CA SER A 232 13.53 -12.12 -3.08
C SER A 232 14.99 -11.69 -2.93
N VAL A 233 15.76 -12.38 -2.10
CA VAL A 233 17.19 -12.08 -1.90
C VAL A 233 17.97 -12.27 -3.21
N ASN A 234 17.76 -13.39 -3.91
CA ASN A 234 18.52 -13.75 -5.11
C ASN A 234 17.73 -13.59 -6.42
N GLY A 235 16.46 -13.23 -6.36
CA GLY A 235 15.60 -13.07 -7.53
C GLY A 235 15.27 -14.37 -8.27
N SER A 236 15.59 -15.53 -7.68
CA SER A 236 15.32 -16.86 -8.24
C SER A 236 13.82 -17.20 -8.17
N LYS A 237 13.37 -18.15 -8.99
CA LYS A 237 11.99 -18.64 -8.93
C LYS A 237 11.75 -19.30 -7.57
N ARG A 238 10.54 -19.15 -7.00
CA ARG A 238 10.11 -19.72 -5.70
C ARG A 238 10.78 -19.15 -4.45
N THR A 239 11.68 -18.18 -4.56
CA THR A 239 12.26 -17.48 -3.40
C THR A 239 11.56 -16.15 -3.10
N TRP A 240 10.40 -15.92 -3.73
CA TRP A 240 9.63 -14.70 -3.58
C TRP A 240 8.69 -14.80 -2.38
N ALA A 241 8.69 -13.77 -1.56
CA ALA A 241 7.73 -13.56 -0.48
C ALA A 241 7.07 -12.19 -0.63
N GLN A 242 5.79 -12.08 -0.27
CA GLN A 242 5.14 -10.78 -0.24
C GLN A 242 5.66 -9.95 0.94
N ALA A 243 6.08 -8.70 0.70
CA ALA A 243 6.43 -7.76 1.75
C ALA A 243 5.88 -6.35 1.44
N GLY A 244 4.71 -6.06 2.00
CA GLY A 244 4.06 -4.76 1.81
C GLY A 244 3.36 -4.58 0.46
N THR A 245 3.12 -3.32 0.10
CA THR A 245 2.34 -2.93 -1.09
C THR A 245 2.85 -1.64 -1.72
N THR A 246 2.64 -1.47 -3.03
CA THR A 246 2.80 -0.20 -3.76
C THR A 246 1.50 0.21 -4.40
N SER A 247 1.20 1.51 -4.48
CA SER A 247 -0.04 2.00 -5.10
C SER A 247 0.22 2.73 -6.40
N ARG A 248 -0.67 2.52 -7.37
CA ARG A 248 -0.69 3.26 -8.64
C ARG A 248 -2.08 3.85 -8.87
N ALA A 249 -2.11 5.11 -9.28
CA ALA A 249 -3.32 5.83 -9.60
C ALA A 249 -3.75 5.55 -11.05
N SER A 250 -5.06 5.53 -11.29
CA SER A 250 -5.60 5.51 -12.65
C SER A 250 -5.42 6.85 -13.33
N SER A 251 -5.10 6.85 -14.61
CA SER A 251 -5.08 8.05 -15.44
C SER A 251 -6.39 8.27 -16.21
N VAL A 252 -7.33 7.32 -16.16
CA VAL A 252 -8.58 7.35 -16.94
C VAL A 252 -9.77 6.92 -16.08
N GLU A 253 -10.98 7.18 -16.55
CA GLU A 253 -12.18 6.61 -15.96
C GLU A 253 -12.56 5.29 -16.64
N ILE A 254 -12.92 4.30 -15.82
CA ILE A 254 -13.48 3.02 -16.25
C ILE A 254 -14.82 2.82 -15.54
N ASP A 255 -15.90 2.86 -16.32
CA ASP A 255 -17.22 2.43 -15.86
C ASP A 255 -17.47 0.99 -16.31
N PHE A 256 -17.64 0.08 -15.36
CA PHE A 256 -17.90 -1.34 -15.64
C PHE A 256 -19.38 -1.64 -15.95
N GLY A 257 -20.23 -0.61 -15.93
CA GLY A 257 -21.65 -0.69 -16.19
C GLY A 257 -22.46 -1.37 -15.09
N LYS A 258 -23.78 -1.40 -15.27
CA LYS A 258 -24.70 -2.09 -14.36
C LYS A 258 -24.66 -3.59 -14.62
N ARG A 259 -24.60 -4.39 -13.56
CA ARG A 259 -24.49 -5.86 -13.60
C ARG A 259 -25.36 -6.52 -12.55
N THR A 260 -25.73 -7.77 -12.82
CA THR A 260 -26.41 -8.68 -11.88
C THR A 260 -25.49 -9.85 -11.51
N GLY A 261 -25.82 -10.53 -10.42
CA GLY A 261 -25.05 -11.62 -9.82
C GLY A 261 -23.80 -11.14 -9.08
N GLY A 262 -22.92 -12.09 -8.77
CA GLY A 262 -21.59 -11.83 -8.21
C GLY A 262 -20.59 -11.54 -9.33
N ARG A 263 -19.97 -10.36 -9.29
CA ARG A 263 -19.01 -9.87 -10.30
C ARG A 263 -17.76 -9.30 -9.65
N SER A 264 -16.63 -9.62 -10.25
CA SER A 264 -15.33 -8.99 -9.98
C SER A 264 -14.96 -8.11 -11.18
N TYR A 265 -14.45 -6.92 -10.88
CA TYR A 265 -14.05 -5.92 -11.86
C TYR A 265 -12.54 -5.83 -11.89
N GLU A 266 -11.98 -6.02 -13.07
CA GLU A 266 -10.54 -6.07 -13.28
C GLU A 266 -10.08 -5.01 -14.28
N THR A 267 -8.89 -4.46 -14.03
CA THR A 267 -8.15 -3.60 -14.95
C THR A 267 -6.68 -4.03 -14.97
N GLN A 268 -5.84 -3.46 -15.83
CA GLN A 268 -4.44 -3.84 -15.94
C GLN A 268 -3.49 -2.87 -15.26
N PHE A 269 -2.51 -3.47 -14.58
CA PHE A 269 -1.33 -2.77 -14.07
C PHE A 269 -0.09 -3.49 -14.62
N ARG A 270 0.92 -2.71 -14.99
CA ARG A 270 2.23 -3.21 -15.40
C ARG A 270 3.12 -3.40 -14.20
N PHE A 271 3.94 -4.44 -14.26
CA PHE A 271 4.89 -4.77 -13.22
C PHE A 271 6.31 -4.82 -13.78
N GLY A 272 7.25 -4.40 -12.93
CA GLY A 272 8.68 -4.51 -13.16
C GLY A 272 9.35 -5.40 -12.12
N LYS A 273 10.42 -6.09 -12.52
CA LYS A 273 11.39 -6.72 -11.63
C LYS A 273 12.58 -5.78 -11.50
N TYR A 274 12.94 -5.42 -10.28
CA TYR A 274 14.04 -4.51 -9.96
C TYR A 274 15.11 -5.23 -9.13
N ALA A 275 16.37 -4.87 -9.34
CA ALA A 275 17.45 -5.12 -8.38
C ALA A 275 17.57 -3.89 -7.50
N GLN A 276 17.55 -4.06 -6.18
CA GLN A 276 17.88 -2.95 -5.28
C GLN A 276 19.33 -3.07 -4.84
N TRP A 277 19.99 -1.93 -4.79
CA TRP A 277 21.41 -1.85 -4.57
C TRP A 277 21.76 -0.68 -3.66
N CYS A 278 22.92 -0.79 -3.03
CA CYS A 278 23.59 0.33 -2.40
C CYS A 278 25.04 0.38 -2.87
N ARG A 279 25.67 1.53 -2.76
CA ARG A 279 27.10 1.71 -3.00
C ARG A 279 27.67 2.76 -2.06
N PRO A 280 28.94 2.66 -1.65
CA PRO A 280 29.61 3.74 -0.94
C PRO A 280 29.55 5.06 -1.71
N VAL A 281 29.45 6.19 -1.02
CA VAL A 281 29.60 7.50 -1.65
C VAL A 281 30.98 7.59 -2.31
N GLY A 282 31.02 8.03 -3.57
CA GLY A 282 32.24 8.06 -4.39
C GLY A 282 32.53 6.77 -5.16
N SER A 283 31.82 5.67 -4.88
CA SER A 283 31.90 4.44 -5.68
C SER A 283 30.97 4.47 -6.88
N THR A 284 31.37 3.82 -7.98
CA THR A 284 30.53 3.56 -9.15
C THR A 284 29.90 2.17 -9.13
N GLN A 285 30.41 1.25 -8.30
CA GLN A 285 29.98 -0.14 -8.26
C GLN A 285 28.76 -0.32 -7.35
N ASN A 286 27.64 -0.75 -7.93
CA ASN A 286 26.42 -1.10 -7.20
C ASN A 286 26.55 -2.50 -6.59
N GLN A 287 26.29 -2.62 -5.29
CA GLN A 287 26.13 -3.90 -4.61
C GLN A 287 24.64 -4.22 -4.50
N VAL A 288 24.19 -5.22 -5.25
CA VAL A 288 22.79 -5.70 -5.22
C VAL A 288 22.60 -6.58 -3.98
N TYR A 289 21.63 -6.23 -3.13
CA TYR A 289 21.34 -7.00 -1.91
C TYR A 289 20.01 -7.75 -1.99
N ASN A 290 19.09 -7.35 -2.87
CA ASN A 290 17.84 -8.06 -3.09
C ASN A 290 17.21 -7.71 -4.46
N HIS A 291 16.07 -8.34 -4.72
CA HIS A 291 15.21 -8.11 -5.87
C HIS A 291 13.78 -7.87 -5.41
N VAL A 292 13.10 -6.99 -6.13
CA VAL A 292 11.69 -6.64 -5.85
C VAL A 292 10.87 -6.70 -7.13
N VAL A 293 9.64 -7.21 -7.03
CA VAL A 293 8.63 -7.09 -8.08
C VAL A 293 7.48 -6.26 -7.55
N LYS A 294 7.20 -5.16 -8.23
CA LYS A 294 6.13 -4.21 -7.88
C LYS A 294 5.46 -3.66 -9.12
N ALA A 295 4.25 -3.16 -8.93
CA ALA A 295 3.55 -2.47 -10.00
C ALA A 295 4.27 -1.16 -10.27
N ASN A 296 4.49 -0.85 -11.55
CA ASN A 296 5.18 0.36 -11.96
C ASN A 296 4.28 1.31 -12.74
N ARG A 297 3.18 0.82 -13.32
CA ARG A 297 2.27 1.64 -14.11
C ARG A 297 0.84 1.10 -14.12
N PHE A 298 -0.12 2.00 -14.30
CA PHE A 298 -1.50 1.66 -14.67
C PHE A 298 -1.62 1.57 -16.22
N ASP A 299 -2.09 0.44 -16.72
CA ASP A 299 -2.20 0.15 -18.17
C ASP A 299 -3.66 0.20 -18.67
N GLY A 300 -4.66 0.19 -17.77
CA GLY A 300 -6.06 0.36 -18.13
C GLY A 300 -6.77 -0.91 -18.62
N GLY A 301 -7.82 -0.72 -19.43
CA GLY A 301 -8.72 -1.79 -19.87
C GLY A 301 -9.73 -2.23 -18.79
N ALA A 302 -10.79 -2.91 -19.23
CA ALA A 302 -11.92 -3.28 -18.38
C ALA A 302 -12.35 -4.74 -18.63
N TRP A 303 -12.35 -5.54 -17.56
CA TRP A 303 -12.87 -6.90 -17.58
C TRP A 303 -13.84 -7.12 -16.44
N VAL A 304 -14.88 -7.92 -16.72
CA VAL A 304 -15.88 -8.32 -15.72
C VAL A 304 -15.89 -9.84 -15.70
N VAL A 305 -15.56 -10.42 -14.55
CA VAL A 305 -15.57 -11.88 -14.36
C VAL A 305 -16.61 -12.24 -13.29
N SER A 306 -17.09 -13.49 -13.33
CA SER A 306 -17.94 -14.00 -12.25
C SER A 306 -17.15 -14.06 -10.94
N ALA A 307 -17.79 -13.73 -9.83
CA ALA A 307 -17.20 -13.81 -8.50
C ALA A 307 -18.12 -14.62 -7.57
N PRO A 308 -17.54 -15.47 -6.70
CA PRO A 308 -18.34 -16.21 -5.71
C PRO A 308 -18.94 -15.25 -4.69
N THR A 309 -20.20 -15.47 -4.35
CA THR A 309 -20.93 -14.64 -3.39
C THR A 309 -20.42 -14.87 -1.98
N PRO A 310 -19.98 -13.82 -1.25
CA PRO A 310 -19.56 -13.99 0.13
C PRO A 310 -20.77 -14.20 1.06
N SER A 311 -20.54 -14.87 2.18
CA SER A 311 -21.52 -14.91 3.27
C SER A 311 -21.62 -13.54 3.94
N ALA A 312 -22.83 -13.01 4.05
CA ALA A 312 -23.13 -11.72 4.66
C ALA A 312 -24.33 -11.85 5.62
N THR A 313 -24.25 -11.25 6.80
CA THR A 313 -25.25 -11.40 7.88
C THR A 313 -25.83 -10.07 8.36
N TYR A 314 -25.16 -8.95 8.07
CA TYR A 314 -25.55 -7.61 8.56
C TYR A 314 -26.50 -6.92 7.57
N CYS A 315 -27.77 -7.31 7.60
CA CYS A 315 -28.76 -6.93 6.60
C CYS A 315 -29.65 -5.74 7.03
N ARG A 316 -29.93 -4.84 6.08
CA ARG A 316 -30.96 -3.80 6.21
C ARG A 316 -31.84 -3.74 4.96
N PRO A 317 -33.16 -3.54 5.11
CA PRO A 317 -34.07 -3.43 3.97
C PRO A 317 -33.90 -2.08 3.25
N TYR A 318 -34.09 -2.10 1.94
CA TYR A 318 -34.09 -0.96 1.04
C TYR A 318 -35.31 -1.08 0.12
N ALA A 319 -36.10 -0.01 0.03
CA ALA A 319 -37.31 0.02 -0.78
C ALA A 319 -37.01 -0.12 -2.28
N SER A 320 -37.98 -0.62 -3.04
CA SER A 320 -37.94 -0.55 -4.51
C SER A 320 -37.74 0.90 -4.96
N GLY A 321 -36.88 1.11 -5.95
CA GLY A 321 -36.54 2.43 -6.44
C GLY A 321 -35.43 3.12 -5.65
N THR A 322 -34.78 2.45 -4.71
CA THR A 322 -33.64 3.01 -3.98
C THR A 322 -32.34 2.83 -4.76
N ASP A 323 -31.59 3.92 -4.89
CA ASP A 323 -30.17 3.92 -5.24
C ASP A 323 -29.34 4.14 -3.98
N THR A 324 -28.29 3.36 -3.83
CA THR A 324 -27.30 3.61 -2.79
C THR A 324 -25.89 3.54 -3.38
N THR A 325 -25.08 4.52 -3.01
CA THR A 325 -23.69 4.62 -3.45
C THR A 325 -22.80 4.59 -2.23
N ARG A 326 -21.72 3.83 -2.34
CA ARG A 326 -20.63 3.81 -1.39
C ARG A 326 -19.39 4.37 -2.07
N SER A 327 -18.88 5.45 -1.49
CA SER A 327 -17.75 6.21 -2.00
C SER A 327 -16.80 6.68 -0.90
N THR A 328 -16.91 6.17 0.34
CA THR A 328 -16.13 6.71 1.49
C THR A 328 -15.84 5.68 2.58
N THR A 329 -15.41 4.46 2.23
CA THR A 329 -15.23 3.38 3.25
C THR A 329 -14.02 2.50 2.99
N ALA A 330 -13.70 1.68 4.01
CA ALA A 330 -12.61 0.71 4.01
C ALA A 330 -12.57 -0.12 2.72
N ALA A 331 -11.40 -0.15 2.10
CA ALA A 331 -11.12 -0.91 0.90
C ALA A 331 -11.39 -2.41 1.07
N ASN A 332 -11.75 -3.07 -0.03
CA ASN A 332 -11.65 -4.51 -0.12
C ASN A 332 -10.20 -4.93 -0.34
N VAL A 333 -9.75 -5.94 0.40
CA VAL A 333 -8.47 -6.63 0.14
C VAL A 333 -8.77 -7.97 -0.52
N TRP A 334 -8.17 -8.21 -1.68
CA TRP A 334 -8.22 -9.46 -2.41
C TRP A 334 -6.87 -10.16 -2.30
N SER A 335 -6.82 -11.31 -1.64
CA SER A 335 -5.56 -12.07 -1.41
C SER A 335 -4.93 -12.59 -2.70
N HIS A 336 -5.75 -12.89 -3.71
CA HIS A 336 -5.33 -13.28 -5.06
C HIS A 336 -5.69 -12.19 -6.08
N GLY A 337 -5.52 -10.93 -5.67
CA GLY A 337 -5.90 -9.76 -6.46
C GLY A 337 -5.06 -9.59 -7.72
N VAL A 338 -3.82 -10.10 -7.72
CA VAL A 338 -2.92 -10.14 -8.87
C VAL A 338 -2.38 -11.55 -9.04
N ARG A 339 -2.68 -12.17 -10.19
CA ARG A 339 -2.22 -13.54 -10.48
C ARG A 339 -0.85 -13.52 -11.14
N PHE A 340 0.12 -14.11 -10.48
CA PHE A 340 1.51 -14.27 -10.97
C PHE A 340 1.87 -15.74 -11.20
N VAL A 341 0.87 -16.55 -11.58
CA VAL A 341 1.03 -17.96 -11.96
C VAL A 341 2.06 -18.05 -13.08
N GLY A 342 3.27 -18.53 -12.75
CA GLY A 342 4.42 -18.57 -13.66
C GLY A 342 5.71 -18.00 -13.05
N PRO A 343 6.06 -16.73 -13.31
CA PRO A 343 7.41 -16.21 -13.11
C PRO A 343 7.85 -16.12 -11.64
N LEU A 344 6.93 -15.88 -10.69
CA LEU A 344 7.26 -15.73 -9.26
C LEU A 344 6.88 -16.95 -8.43
N GLY A 345 5.79 -17.62 -8.78
CA GLY A 345 5.24 -18.74 -8.02
C GLY A 345 4.42 -18.33 -6.79
N ILE A 346 4.06 -17.05 -6.68
CA ILE A 346 3.15 -16.52 -5.65
C ILE A 346 2.08 -15.65 -6.32
N ASP A 347 0.92 -15.50 -5.70
CA ASP A 347 -0.04 -14.46 -6.04
C ASP A 347 0.16 -13.26 -5.12
N LEU A 348 -0.20 -12.07 -5.59
CA LEU A 348 -0.09 -10.84 -4.80
C LEU A 348 -1.47 -10.29 -4.47
N THR A 349 -1.55 -9.59 -3.35
CA THR A 349 -2.78 -8.93 -2.95
C THR A 349 -3.11 -7.71 -3.80
N ALA A 350 -4.39 -7.36 -3.92
CA ALA A 350 -4.82 -6.04 -4.38
C ALA A 350 -5.77 -5.42 -3.34
N LYS A 351 -5.73 -4.09 -3.21
CA LYS A 351 -6.60 -3.33 -2.32
C LYS A 351 -6.97 -2.02 -3.00
N THR A 352 -8.27 -1.80 -3.21
CA THR A 352 -8.80 -0.54 -3.75
C THR A 352 -9.80 0.04 -2.77
N GLY A 353 -9.54 1.28 -2.35
CA GLY A 353 -10.45 2.05 -1.51
C GLY A 353 -11.80 2.31 -2.13
N TYR A 354 -12.80 2.55 -1.31
CA TYR A 354 -14.00 3.24 -1.78
C TYR A 354 -13.85 4.74 -1.51
N THR A 355 -13.62 5.48 -2.59
CA THR A 355 -13.46 6.94 -2.66
C THR A 355 -14.53 7.53 -3.58
N ASP A 356 -14.63 8.85 -3.70
CA ASP A 356 -15.43 9.46 -4.78
C ASP A 356 -14.91 9.06 -6.18
N LYS A 357 -13.63 8.65 -6.25
CA LYS A 357 -12.96 8.09 -7.44
C LYS A 357 -13.15 6.59 -7.62
N ALA A 358 -13.53 5.83 -6.59
CA ALA A 358 -13.76 4.39 -6.69
C ALA A 358 -15.09 4.06 -6.00
N ALA A 359 -16.17 4.06 -6.77
CA ALA A 359 -17.52 4.06 -6.22
C ALA A 359 -18.26 2.76 -6.55
N LEU A 360 -18.95 2.22 -5.55
CA LEU A 360 -19.85 1.07 -5.66
C LEU A 360 -21.29 1.56 -5.55
N ASN A 361 -22.10 1.33 -6.57
CA ASN A 361 -23.51 1.68 -6.58
C ASN A 361 -24.39 0.43 -6.66
N TYR A 362 -25.44 0.37 -5.84
CA TYR A 362 -26.50 -0.61 -5.94
C TYR A 362 -27.84 0.08 -6.20
N ARG A 363 -28.59 -0.47 -7.14
CA ARG A 363 -29.96 -0.08 -7.46
C ARG A 363 -30.90 -1.24 -7.14
N ILE A 364 -31.93 -0.98 -6.34
CA ILE A 364 -33.01 -1.91 -6.04
C ILE A 364 -34.23 -1.56 -6.88
N ASN A 365 -34.74 -2.48 -7.70
CA ASN A 365 -35.99 -2.31 -8.45
C ASN A 365 -36.98 -3.45 -8.19
N GLY A 366 -38.25 -3.17 -8.44
CA GLY A 366 -39.37 -4.11 -8.39
C GLY A 366 -39.93 -4.32 -6.99
N LYS A 367 -39.13 -4.77 -6.03
CA LYS A 367 -39.56 -5.07 -4.65
C LYS A 367 -38.50 -4.62 -3.64
N THR A 368 -38.90 -4.50 -2.37
CA THR A 368 -37.97 -4.29 -1.26
C THR A 368 -36.97 -5.44 -1.19
N ARG A 369 -35.69 -5.11 -1.01
CA ARG A 369 -34.56 -6.03 -0.92
C ARG A 369 -33.68 -5.67 0.26
N GLN A 370 -32.79 -6.57 0.64
CA GLN A 370 -31.83 -6.31 1.71
C GLN A 370 -30.44 -6.10 1.14
N ILE A 371 -29.71 -5.13 1.69
CA ILE A 371 -28.27 -5.04 1.47
C ILE A 371 -27.59 -5.51 2.75
N CYS A 372 -26.80 -6.57 2.62
CA CYS A 372 -26.14 -7.27 3.71
C CYS A 372 -24.63 -7.06 3.62
N GLY A 373 -24.00 -6.56 4.68
CA GLY A 373 -22.54 -6.51 4.76
C GLY A 373 -21.94 -7.77 5.38
N THR A 374 -20.65 -7.99 5.10
CA THR A 374 -19.89 -9.18 5.54
C THR A 374 -19.28 -9.05 6.94
N SER A 375 -19.03 -7.83 7.42
CA SER A 375 -18.44 -7.59 8.75
C SER A 375 -19.10 -6.44 9.51
N ASP A 376 -20.06 -5.75 8.89
CA ASP A 376 -20.80 -4.60 9.44
C ASP A 376 -22.02 -4.31 8.53
N TYR A 377 -22.92 -3.40 8.90
CA TYR A 377 -24.02 -2.95 8.04
C TYR A 377 -23.54 -2.12 6.84
N TRP A 378 -24.35 -2.02 5.78
CA TRP A 378 -24.01 -1.24 4.58
C TRP A 378 -23.64 0.24 4.85
N VAL A 379 -24.13 0.83 5.92
CA VAL A 379 -23.77 2.23 6.27
C VAL A 379 -22.49 2.34 7.11
N GLY A 380 -21.97 1.22 7.62
CA GLY A 380 -20.73 1.17 8.40
C GLY A 380 -19.51 0.79 7.55
N THR A 381 -18.68 -0.12 8.05
CA THR A 381 -17.39 -0.52 7.44
C THR A 381 -17.33 -1.98 6.95
N PRO A 382 -18.35 -2.54 6.28
CA PRO A 382 -18.26 -3.91 5.83
C PRO A 382 -17.28 -4.01 4.68
N LYS A 383 -16.46 -5.06 4.71
CA LYS A 383 -15.51 -5.37 3.64
C LYS A 383 -16.24 -5.49 2.30
N ARG A 384 -17.19 -6.43 2.21
CA ARG A 384 -18.06 -6.65 1.04
C ARG A 384 -19.53 -6.52 1.41
N ALA A 385 -20.39 -6.27 0.42
CA ALA A 385 -21.83 -6.21 0.58
C ALA A 385 -22.57 -6.97 -0.53
N VAL A 386 -23.67 -7.62 -0.16
CA VAL A 386 -24.50 -8.48 -1.01
C VAL A 386 -25.94 -7.98 -0.99
N VAL A 387 -26.55 -7.88 -2.15
CA VAL A 387 -28.00 -7.64 -2.27
C VAL A 387 -28.74 -8.97 -2.30
N ARG A 388 -29.73 -9.11 -1.42
CA ARG A 388 -30.59 -10.29 -1.22
C ARG A 388 -32.08 -9.95 -1.32
#